data_AF-A0A4U5PQP9-F1
#
_entry.id   AF-A0A4U5PQP9-F1
#
_cell.length_a   1.000
_cell.length_b   1.000
_cell.length_c   1.000
_cell.angle_alpha   90.00
_cell.angle_beta   90.00
_cell.angle_gamma   90.00
#
_symmetry.space_group_name_H-M   'P 1'
#
loop_
_entity.id
_entity.type
_entity.pdbx_description
1 polymer ?
#
loop_
_entity_poly.entity_id
_entity_poly.type
_entity_poly.pdbx_seq_one_letter_code
_entity_poly.pdbx_strand_id
1 'polypeptide(L)'
;MEKGPYFWVYDDRVNVSDVVGFNQSRMTLLGRLSDQAAAGDSRYKYAMDQIDVPKNFQKIYALVQCTPDLSASECRDCLYNASGLIPRCCDARQGGRVIYPSCNFRYEIDRFYDPPTNSIPPPPDSTSNYTVPSPPASTSQGKKGKKRNVIIIVVIVPIAVSVILIVCVCIFLRARKQKEEEEVKDLYEMEDVELFQLDFGTVREATGNFSEDNKLGQGGFGTVYKLRENHSPSWRKWNEGTPLDMIDPTLNIGPRSEIMRCINIGLVCVQENEALRPTMAQVSMMLSNYSVTLAAPSKPAFFMHGETSILPLMNASMLTESDESRTKSPQWSNNEVSISEIDP
;
A
#
# COMPACT_ATOMS: atom_id res chain seq x y z
N MET A 1 18.60 -0.91 -5.12
CA MET A 1 17.45 -0.04 -4.75
C MET A 1 16.23 -0.31 -5.65
N GLU A 2 15.07 -0.60 -5.05
CA GLU A 2 13.82 -0.88 -5.77
C GLU A 2 12.97 0.39 -5.92
N LYS A 3 12.51 0.67 -7.15
CA LYS A 3 11.85 1.94 -7.53
C LYS A 3 10.33 1.85 -7.67
N GLY A 4 9.73 0.68 -7.47
CA GLY A 4 8.29 0.50 -7.60
C GLY A 4 7.84 -0.91 -7.19
N PRO A 5 6.53 -1.12 -6.96
CA PRO A 5 5.46 -0.12 -7.05
C PRO A 5 5.59 0.99 -5.99
N TYR A 6 5.23 2.21 -6.36
CA TYR A 6 5.22 3.37 -5.45
C TYR A 6 3.78 3.86 -5.27
N PHE A 7 3.50 4.50 -4.14
CA PHE A 7 2.22 5.12 -3.88
C PHE A 7 2.39 6.42 -3.09
N TRP A 8 1.38 7.28 -3.14
CA TRP A 8 1.36 8.54 -2.42
C TRP A 8 0.01 8.73 -1.70
N VAL A 9 0.07 9.47 -0.60
CA VAL A 9 -1.11 9.88 0.17
C VAL A 9 -0.94 11.37 0.44
N TYR A 10 -2.00 12.16 0.32
CA TYR A 10 -1.96 13.59 0.63
C TYR A 10 -3.24 14.01 1.32
N ASP A 11 -3.17 15.09 2.10
CA ASP A 11 -4.37 15.71 2.66
C ASP A 11 -5.06 16.54 1.56
N ASP A 12 -6.31 16.20 1.24
CA ASP A 12 -7.10 16.83 0.19
C ASP A 12 -7.92 18.03 0.68
N ARG A 13 -7.94 18.29 2.00
CA ARG A 13 -8.85 19.26 2.62
C ARG A 13 -8.49 20.71 2.30
N VAL A 14 -7.20 21.06 2.26
CA VAL A 14 -6.76 22.46 2.13
C VAL A 14 -5.45 22.60 1.35
N ASN A 15 -5.41 23.56 0.44
CA ASN A 15 -4.20 23.95 -0.28
C ASN A 15 -3.39 25.01 0.50
N VAL A 16 -2.09 25.07 0.26
CA VAL A 16 -1.24 26.14 0.81
C VAL A 16 -1.51 27.48 0.11
N SER A 17 -1.43 28.58 0.84
CA SER A 17 -1.68 29.92 0.29
C SER A 17 -0.48 30.46 -0.51
N ASP A 18 0.75 30.19 -0.06
CA ASP A 18 1.99 30.55 -0.76
C ASP A 18 2.62 29.28 -1.37
N VAL A 19 2.09 28.83 -2.51
CA VAL A 19 2.54 27.60 -3.18
C VAL A 19 4.03 27.66 -3.50
N VAL A 20 4.52 28.78 -4.02
CA VAL A 20 5.93 28.92 -4.43
C VAL A 20 6.86 28.86 -3.22
N GLY A 21 6.58 29.65 -2.18
CA GLY A 21 7.39 29.66 -0.95
C GLY A 21 7.36 28.32 -0.23
N PHE A 22 6.17 27.69 -0.15
CA PHE A 22 6.01 26.38 0.46
C PHE A 22 6.77 25.29 -0.29
N ASN A 23 6.65 25.25 -1.62
CA ASN A 23 7.34 24.26 -2.46
C ASN A 23 8.85 24.39 -2.33
N GLN A 24 9.38 25.62 -2.37
CA GLN A 24 10.80 25.88 -2.21
C GLN A 24 11.31 25.40 -0.84
N SER A 25 10.64 25.81 0.24
CA SER A 25 11.00 25.40 1.61
C SER A 25 10.89 23.89 1.81
N ARG A 26 9.86 23.24 1.26
CA ARG A 26 9.66 21.79 1.30
C ARG A 26 10.80 21.05 0.62
N MET A 27 11.19 21.45 -0.60
CA MET A 27 12.28 20.81 -1.33
C MET A 27 13.63 20.99 -0.63
N THR A 28 13.89 22.19 -0.09
CA THR A 28 15.08 22.45 0.73
C THR A 28 15.11 21.56 1.98
N LEU A 29 13.99 21.42 2.69
CA LEU A 29 13.90 20.56 3.86
C LEU A 29 14.14 19.08 3.50
N LEU A 30 13.44 18.56 2.49
CA LEU A 30 13.59 17.16 2.05
C LEU A 30 15.02 16.84 1.58
N GLY A 31 15.69 17.77 0.87
CA GLY A 31 17.07 17.61 0.47
C GLY A 31 18.02 17.47 1.67
N ARG A 32 17.93 18.38 2.64
CA ARG A 32 18.72 18.33 3.88
C ARG A 32 18.48 17.03 4.66
N LEU A 33 17.22 16.62 4.80
CA LEU A 33 16.86 15.38 5.48
C LEU A 33 17.39 14.15 4.73
N SER A 34 17.41 14.18 3.41
CA SER A 34 17.95 13.08 2.59
C SER A 34 19.44 12.89 2.84
N ASP A 35 20.21 13.98 2.94
CA ASP A 35 21.64 13.90 3.27
C ASP A 35 21.88 13.36 4.69
N GLN A 36 21.07 13.79 5.66
CA GLN A 36 21.15 13.31 7.04
C GLN A 36 20.79 11.83 7.17
N ALA A 37 19.70 11.39 6.53
CA ALA A 37 19.29 9.99 6.55
C ALA A 37 20.32 9.08 5.83
N ALA A 38 20.89 9.55 4.71
CA ALA A 38 21.93 8.83 3.99
C ALA A 38 23.23 8.66 4.77
N ALA A 39 23.55 9.61 5.66
CA ALA A 39 24.67 9.54 6.60
C ALA A 39 24.44 8.57 7.77
N GLY A 40 23.22 8.06 7.95
CA GLY A 40 22.89 7.03 8.93
C GLY A 40 23.60 5.69 8.67
N ASP A 41 23.79 4.92 9.73
CA ASP A 41 24.44 3.60 9.69
C ASP A 41 23.47 2.48 9.26
N SER A 42 23.90 1.22 9.33
CA SER A 42 23.07 0.06 8.98
C SER A 42 21.95 -0.25 9.99
N ARG A 43 21.82 0.52 11.08
CA ARG A 43 20.72 0.36 12.04
C ARG A 43 19.61 1.35 11.75
N TYR A 44 19.95 2.58 11.36
CA TYR A 44 18.99 3.65 11.18
C TYR A 44 19.39 4.62 10.06
N LYS A 45 18.58 4.67 9.00
CA LYS A 45 18.68 5.68 7.92
C LYS A 45 17.41 6.51 7.87
N TYR A 46 17.22 7.37 8.86
CA TYR A 46 16.09 8.30 8.91
C TYR A 46 16.55 9.66 9.41
N ALA A 47 15.77 10.69 9.09
CA ALA A 47 15.98 12.04 9.60
C ALA A 47 14.64 12.78 9.68
N MET A 48 14.52 13.69 10.63
CA MET A 48 13.35 14.55 10.80
C MET A 48 13.76 15.93 11.24
N ASP A 49 13.10 16.95 10.71
CA ASP A 49 13.38 18.35 11.01
C ASP A 49 12.22 19.22 10.48
N GLN A 50 12.27 20.50 10.80
CA GLN A 50 11.29 21.50 10.42
C GLN A 50 11.95 22.68 9.67
N ILE A 51 11.16 23.44 8.93
CA ILE A 51 11.56 24.71 8.33
C ILE A 51 10.38 25.69 8.35
N ASP A 52 10.68 26.99 8.45
CA ASP A 52 9.68 28.05 8.29
C ASP A 52 9.59 28.50 6.82
N VAL A 53 8.37 28.71 6.32
CA VAL A 53 8.16 29.34 5.01
C VAL A 53 8.40 30.86 5.14
N PRO A 54 9.30 31.46 4.34
CA PRO A 54 9.79 32.82 4.57
C PRO A 54 8.73 33.92 4.65
N LYS A 55 7.62 33.81 3.89
CA LYS A 55 6.63 34.89 3.78
C LYS A 55 5.54 34.85 4.84
N ASN A 56 5.11 33.66 5.26
CA ASN A 56 3.96 33.48 6.15
C ASN A 56 4.32 32.76 7.46
N PHE A 57 5.60 32.43 7.68
CA PHE A 57 6.10 31.71 8.86
C PHE A 57 5.35 30.39 9.14
N GLN A 58 4.71 29.82 8.12
CA GLN A 58 4.10 28.50 8.23
C GLN A 58 5.22 27.48 8.40
N LYS A 59 5.10 26.63 9.41
CA LYS A 59 6.05 25.54 9.62
C LYS A 59 5.74 24.37 8.71
N ILE A 60 6.78 23.77 8.17
CA ILE A 60 6.75 22.48 7.50
C ILE A 60 7.56 21.53 8.36
N TYR A 61 6.93 20.45 8.81
CA TYR A 61 7.58 19.33 9.49
C TYR A 61 7.75 18.21 8.47
N ALA A 62 8.93 17.59 8.44
CA ALA A 62 9.15 16.46 7.55
C ALA A 62 10.00 15.37 8.20
N LEU A 63 9.80 14.15 7.71
CA LEU A 63 10.58 12.97 8.05
C LEU A 63 10.87 12.20 6.77
N VAL A 64 12.08 11.69 6.64
CA VAL A 64 12.49 10.79 5.57
C VAL A 64 13.08 9.51 6.16
N GLN A 65 12.93 8.40 5.45
CA GLN A 65 13.50 7.11 5.85
C GLN A 65 13.91 6.30 4.60
N CYS A 66 15.05 5.63 4.71
CA CYS A 66 15.55 4.64 3.76
C CYS A 66 15.65 3.27 4.44
N THR A 67 15.64 2.19 3.65
CA THR A 67 15.95 0.86 4.18
C THR A 67 17.45 0.76 4.52
N PRO A 68 17.83 0.02 5.59
CA PRO A 68 19.21 0.07 6.09
C PRO A 68 20.25 -0.59 5.16
N ASP A 69 19.81 -1.41 4.21
CA ASP A 69 20.62 -2.09 3.20
C ASP A 69 21.18 -1.16 2.12
N LEU A 70 20.60 0.05 1.95
CA LEU A 70 21.04 0.99 0.93
C LEU A 70 22.38 1.64 1.27
N SER A 71 23.23 1.81 0.26
CA SER A 71 24.36 2.74 0.35
C SER A 71 23.88 4.19 0.53
N ALA A 72 24.78 5.07 0.97
CA ALA A 72 24.46 6.49 1.13
C ALA A 72 24.00 7.14 -0.19
N SER A 73 24.61 6.76 -1.32
CA SER A 73 24.19 7.22 -2.65
C SER A 73 22.81 6.69 -3.02
N GLU A 74 22.54 5.40 -2.81
CA GLU A 74 21.23 4.82 -3.12
C GLU A 74 20.12 5.44 -2.27
N CYS A 75 20.36 5.70 -0.98
CA CYS A 75 19.37 6.39 -0.15
C CYS A 75 19.03 7.79 -0.70
N ARG A 76 20.04 8.57 -1.08
CA ARG A 76 19.83 9.89 -1.72
C ARG A 76 19.07 9.77 -3.03
N ASP A 77 19.44 8.83 -3.88
CA ASP A 77 18.78 8.62 -5.17
C ASP A 77 17.32 8.19 -4.98
N CYS A 78 17.03 7.36 -3.98
CA CYS A 78 15.67 6.95 -3.66
C CYS A 78 14.81 8.14 -3.29
N LEU A 79 15.26 8.94 -2.32
CA LEU A 79 14.52 10.08 -1.80
C LEU A 79 14.39 11.19 -2.84
N TYR A 80 15.42 11.40 -3.67
CA TYR A 80 15.35 12.30 -4.82
C TYR A 80 14.25 11.88 -5.79
N ASN A 81 14.24 10.61 -6.21
CA ASN A 81 13.21 10.08 -7.11
C ASN A 81 11.80 10.18 -6.50
N ALA A 82 11.65 9.85 -5.22
CA ALA A 82 10.39 10.00 -4.51
C ALA A 82 9.93 11.47 -4.47
N SER A 83 10.83 12.40 -4.18
CA SER A 83 10.51 13.84 -4.14
C SER A 83 10.13 14.38 -5.53
N GLY A 84 10.67 13.78 -6.60
CA GLY A 84 10.32 14.07 -7.98
C GLY A 84 8.87 13.74 -8.35
N LEU A 85 8.15 12.95 -7.53
CA LEU A 85 6.72 12.69 -7.73
C LEU A 85 5.81 13.79 -7.17
N ILE A 86 6.34 14.69 -6.35
CA ILE A 86 5.55 15.73 -5.68
C ILE A 86 4.74 16.60 -6.67
N PRO A 87 5.31 17.08 -7.79
CA PRO A 87 4.56 17.89 -8.75
C PRO A 87 3.32 17.19 -9.31
N ARG A 88 3.28 15.84 -9.28
CA ARG A 88 2.17 15.03 -9.78
C ARG A 88 1.13 14.71 -8.70
N CYS A 89 1.56 14.40 -7.47
CA CYS A 89 0.63 14.00 -6.41
C CYS A 89 0.03 15.18 -5.65
N CYS A 90 0.89 16.14 -5.28
CA CYS A 90 0.66 16.88 -4.05
C CYS A 90 1.38 18.24 -4.01
N ASP A 91 1.54 18.87 -5.18
CA ASP A 91 2.31 20.11 -5.32
C ASP A 91 1.84 21.23 -4.37
N ALA A 92 0.55 21.55 -4.37
CA ALA A 92 -0.02 22.63 -3.56
C ALA A 92 -0.63 22.17 -2.22
N ARG A 93 -0.33 20.94 -1.78
CA ARG A 93 -0.95 20.34 -0.58
C ARG A 93 -0.17 20.68 0.68
N GLN A 94 -0.89 20.86 1.79
CA GLN A 94 -0.31 21.13 3.11
C GLN A 94 0.39 19.90 3.70
N GLY A 95 -0.04 18.71 3.29
CA GLY A 95 0.48 17.44 3.76
C GLY A 95 0.60 16.43 2.64
N GLY A 96 1.65 15.61 2.68
CA GLY A 96 1.89 14.60 1.67
C GLY A 96 2.91 13.54 2.09
N ARG A 97 2.70 12.32 1.61
CA ARG A 97 3.56 11.17 1.80
C ARG A 97 3.80 10.49 0.46
N VAL A 98 5.05 10.17 0.16
CA VAL A 98 5.42 9.35 -0.99
C VAL A 98 6.20 8.15 -0.47
N ILE A 99 5.81 6.96 -0.90
CA ILE A 99 6.33 5.69 -0.43
C ILE A 99 6.82 4.89 -1.63
N TYR A 100 8.11 4.60 -1.60
CA TYR A 100 8.81 3.62 -2.43
C TYR A 100 9.13 2.41 -1.55
N PRO A 101 9.42 1.24 -2.15
CA PRO A 101 9.84 0.07 -1.38
C PRO A 101 11.09 0.32 -0.54
N SER A 102 12.09 1.03 -1.08
CA SER A 102 13.37 1.28 -0.40
C SER A 102 13.46 2.62 0.34
N CYS A 103 12.47 3.51 0.21
CA CYS A 103 12.46 4.78 0.95
C CYS A 103 11.07 5.42 1.01
N ASN A 104 10.86 6.31 1.97
CA ASN A 104 9.66 7.13 2.02
C ASN A 104 9.94 8.48 2.68
N PHE A 105 9.08 9.46 2.39
CA PHE A 105 9.03 10.69 3.17
C PHE A 105 7.60 11.09 3.45
N ARG A 106 7.43 11.86 4.54
CA ARG A 106 6.19 12.51 4.93
C ARG A 106 6.49 13.96 5.26
N TYR A 107 5.66 14.88 4.78
CA TYR A 107 5.64 16.27 5.23
C TYR A 107 4.23 16.69 5.64
N GLU A 108 4.13 17.56 6.64
CA GLU A 108 2.88 18.11 7.17
C GLU A 108 3.13 19.52 7.72
N ILE A 109 2.08 20.32 7.85
CA ILE A 109 2.12 21.60 8.58
C ILE A 109 1.99 21.43 10.09
N ASP A 110 1.44 20.31 10.53
CA ASP A 110 1.34 19.93 11.94
C ASP A 110 2.45 18.94 12.29
N ARG A 111 3.05 19.10 13.47
CA ARG A 111 4.09 18.18 13.93
C ARG A 111 3.50 16.79 14.18
N PHE A 112 4.11 15.77 13.59
CA PHE A 112 3.67 14.37 13.70
C PHE A 112 4.71 13.44 14.36
N TYR A 113 5.79 13.98 14.91
CA TYR A 113 6.85 13.25 15.60
C TYR A 113 7.23 13.95 16.91
N ASP A 114 7.76 13.19 17.87
CA ASP A 114 8.25 13.75 19.11
C ASP A 114 9.55 14.56 18.86
N PRO A 115 9.70 15.74 19.50
CA PRO A 115 10.95 16.47 19.42
C PRO A 115 12.08 15.59 19.99
N PRO A 116 13.28 15.59 19.39
CA PRO A 116 14.38 14.80 19.90
C PRO A 116 14.66 15.21 21.35
N THR A 117 14.38 14.30 22.29
CA THR A 117 14.91 14.39 23.64
C THR A 117 16.41 14.16 23.52
N ASN A 118 17.23 15.13 23.92
CA ASN A 118 18.70 15.03 23.97
C ASN A 118 19.20 14.01 25.02
N SER A 119 18.56 12.86 25.14
CA SER A 119 18.95 11.77 26.03
C SER A 119 18.92 10.46 25.25
N ILE A 120 20.01 10.19 24.53
CA ILE A 120 20.39 8.83 24.17
C ILE A 120 20.75 8.13 25.49
N PRO A 121 20.06 7.07 25.93
CA PRO A 121 20.58 6.20 26.97
C PRO A 121 21.81 5.48 26.38
N PRO A 122 22.96 5.43 27.10
CA PRO A 122 24.12 4.71 26.59
C PRO A 122 23.81 3.22 26.40
N PRO A 123 24.42 2.55 25.40
CA PRO A 123 24.26 1.11 25.20
C PRO A 123 24.84 0.33 26.40
N PRO A 124 24.32 -0.87 26.70
CA PRO A 124 24.84 -1.68 27.80
C PRO A 124 26.25 -2.17 27.47
N ASP A 125 27.25 -1.64 28.18
CA ASP A 125 28.61 -2.15 28.13
C ASP A 125 28.68 -3.56 28.75
N SER A 126 29.04 -4.51 27.90
CA SER A 126 29.50 -5.83 28.31
C SER A 126 31.00 -5.72 28.58
N THR A 127 31.43 -5.64 29.84
CA THR A 127 32.70 -6.23 30.35
C THR A 127 32.75 -6.09 31.88
N SER A 128 32.42 -7.21 32.55
CA SER A 128 33.18 -7.85 33.64
C SER A 128 34.13 -7.01 34.52
N ASN A 129 33.93 -7.22 35.83
CA ASN A 129 34.84 -7.10 36.98
C ASN A 129 34.95 -5.76 37.71
N TYR A 130 34.18 -5.65 38.79
CA TYR A 130 34.53 -4.82 39.94
C TYR A 130 34.61 -5.65 41.22
N THR A 131 35.84 -5.87 41.66
CA THR A 131 36.20 -6.29 43.00
C THR A 131 36.06 -5.09 43.94
N VAL A 132 35.32 -5.29 45.04
CA VAL A 132 35.06 -4.29 46.10
C VAL A 132 36.24 -4.20 47.06
N PRO A 133 36.64 -3.00 47.50
CA PRO A 133 37.19 -2.82 48.85
C PRO A 133 36.29 -1.97 49.74
N SER A 134 36.14 -2.43 50.98
CA SER A 134 35.34 -1.90 52.08
C SER A 134 35.71 -0.49 52.56
N PRO A 135 34.77 0.25 53.18
CA PRO A 135 35.06 1.48 53.92
C PRO A 135 35.33 1.23 55.43
N PRO A 136 36.06 2.13 56.13
CA PRO A 136 36.25 2.04 57.57
C PRO A 136 35.15 2.75 58.37
N ALA A 137 35.11 2.36 59.64
CA ALA A 137 34.09 2.60 60.65
C ALA A 137 33.89 4.05 61.08
N SER A 138 32.72 4.32 61.66
CA SER A 138 32.55 5.25 62.77
C SER A 138 31.38 4.85 63.67
N THR A 139 31.47 5.25 64.93
CA THR A 139 31.03 4.51 66.12
C THR A 139 29.96 5.28 66.89
N SER A 140 28.87 4.61 67.29
CA SER A 140 28.09 4.80 68.55
C SER A 140 27.39 6.16 68.80
N GLN A 141 26.32 6.36 69.58
CA GLN A 141 25.60 5.64 70.65
C GLN A 141 24.12 6.10 70.62
N GLY A 142 23.18 5.35 71.23
CA GLY A 142 21.86 5.93 71.53
C GLY A 142 20.74 5.03 72.04
N LYS A 143 20.91 4.45 73.23
CA LYS A 143 19.89 4.06 74.25
C LYS A 143 18.70 3.12 73.94
N LYS A 144 18.63 2.10 74.79
CA LYS A 144 17.55 1.13 75.13
C LYS A 144 16.12 1.68 75.12
N GLY A 145 15.20 0.87 74.58
CA GLY A 145 13.75 0.88 74.86
C GLY A 145 13.12 -0.45 74.41
N LYS A 146 12.12 -0.94 75.15
CA LYS A 146 11.78 -2.37 75.33
C LYS A 146 10.62 -2.82 74.41
N LYS A 147 10.78 -3.98 73.74
CA LYS A 147 9.76 -4.93 73.18
C LYS A 147 8.60 -4.40 72.32
N ARG A 148 8.46 -4.90 71.08
CA ARG A 148 7.20 -5.52 70.58
C ARG A 148 7.40 -6.34 69.27
N ASN A 149 7.66 -7.64 69.39
CA ASN A 149 7.68 -8.61 68.27
C ASN A 149 6.26 -8.99 67.81
N VAL A 150 5.37 -8.02 67.58
CA VAL A 150 3.98 -8.26 67.12
C VAL A 150 3.57 -7.32 65.97
N ILE A 151 4.33 -6.25 65.67
CA ILE A 151 4.00 -5.32 64.58
C ILE A 151 4.63 -5.76 63.23
N ILE A 152 5.68 -6.58 63.27
CA ILE A 152 6.39 -7.03 62.05
C ILE A 152 5.55 -8.05 61.24
N ILE A 153 4.75 -8.89 61.89
CA ILE A 153 3.94 -9.93 61.21
C ILE A 153 2.79 -9.30 60.41
N VAL A 154 2.18 -8.22 60.92
CA VAL A 154 1.02 -7.58 60.27
C VAL A 154 1.41 -6.87 58.96
N VAL A 155 2.67 -6.46 58.79
CA VAL A 155 3.14 -5.77 57.58
C VAL A 155 3.81 -6.74 56.60
N ILE A 156 4.56 -7.74 57.08
CA ILE A 156 5.27 -8.68 56.19
C ILE A 156 4.31 -9.64 55.50
N VAL A 157 3.28 -10.14 56.19
CA VAL A 157 2.32 -11.08 55.62
C VAL A 157 1.56 -10.50 54.42
N PRO A 158 0.96 -9.28 54.49
CA PRO A 158 0.29 -8.72 53.32
C PRO A 158 1.26 -8.39 52.19
N ILE A 159 2.48 -7.93 52.48
CA ILE A 159 3.48 -7.67 51.42
C ILE A 159 3.84 -8.99 50.70
N ALA A 160 4.08 -10.07 51.44
CA ALA A 160 4.38 -11.36 50.85
C ALA A 160 3.23 -11.89 49.98
N VAL A 161 1.99 -11.76 50.45
CA VAL A 161 0.78 -12.14 49.68
C VAL A 161 0.61 -11.27 48.44
N SER A 162 0.82 -9.94 48.56
CA SER A 162 0.77 -9.02 47.42
C SER A 162 1.84 -9.34 46.38
N VAL A 163 3.06 -9.68 46.78
CA VAL A 163 4.14 -10.07 45.87
C VAL A 163 3.79 -11.38 45.14
N ILE A 164 3.25 -12.37 45.86
CA ILE A 164 2.82 -13.65 45.25
C ILE A 164 1.69 -13.40 44.24
N LEU A 165 0.69 -12.59 44.57
CA LEU A 165 -0.40 -12.25 43.65
C LEU A 165 0.11 -11.52 42.40
N ILE A 166 1.04 -10.58 42.56
CA ILE A 166 1.66 -9.88 41.43
C ILE A 166 2.43 -10.86 40.54
N VAL A 167 3.19 -11.79 41.12
CA VAL A 167 3.92 -12.82 40.37
C VAL A 167 2.94 -13.73 39.61
N CYS A 168 1.86 -14.19 40.25
CA CYS A 168 0.84 -15.00 39.60
C CYS A 168 0.16 -14.25 38.43
N VAL A 169 -0.17 -12.96 38.62
CA VAL A 169 -0.74 -12.12 37.57
C VAL A 169 0.26 -11.92 36.43
N CYS A 170 1.53 -11.65 36.73
CA CYS A 170 2.58 -11.52 35.72
C CYS A 170 2.78 -12.82 34.91
N ILE A 171 2.76 -13.98 35.57
CA ILE A 171 2.83 -15.28 34.89
C ILE A 171 1.60 -15.49 34.00
N PHE A 172 0.40 -15.18 34.50
CA PHE A 172 -0.84 -15.33 33.74
C PHE A 172 -0.88 -14.40 32.51
N LEU A 173 -0.45 -13.14 32.67
CA LEU A 173 -0.36 -12.17 31.57
C LEU A 173 0.71 -12.59 30.55
N ARG A 174 1.85 -13.12 31.00
CA ARG A 174 2.88 -13.66 30.10
C ARG A 174 2.39 -14.90 29.34
N ALA A 175 1.67 -15.80 29.99
CA ALA A 175 1.08 -16.97 29.34
C ALA A 175 0.02 -16.58 28.30
N ARG A 176 -0.79 -15.55 28.61
CA ARG A 176 -1.73 -14.97 27.63
C ARG A 176 -1.03 -14.34 26.44
N LYS A 177 0.05 -13.57 26.69
CA LYS A 177 0.83 -12.93 25.63
C LYS A 177 1.55 -13.96 24.75
N GLN A 178 2.08 -15.04 25.34
CA GLN A 178 2.68 -16.13 24.57
C GLN A 178 1.67 -16.83 23.66
N LYS A 179 0.44 -17.06 24.15
CA LYS A 179 -0.64 -17.63 23.33
C LYS A 179 -1.02 -16.71 22.15
N GLU A 180 -1.03 -15.40 22.37
CA GLU A 180 -1.30 -14.40 21.33
C GLU A 180 -0.15 -14.28 20.32
N GLU A 181 1.11 -14.35 20.77
CA GLU A 181 2.30 -14.39 19.88
C GLU A 181 2.38 -15.69 19.07
N GLU A 182 1.93 -16.83 19.62
CA GLU A 182 1.87 -18.12 18.92
C GLU A 182 0.75 -18.14 17.87
N GLU A 183 -0.42 -17.60 18.19
CA GLU A 183 -1.55 -17.46 17.25
C GLU A 183 -1.25 -16.47 16.11
N VAL A 184 -0.52 -15.39 16.40
CA VAL A 184 0.01 -14.47 15.38
C VAL A 184 1.10 -15.15 14.54
N LYS A 185 2.00 -15.93 15.15
CA LYS A 185 3.06 -16.62 14.38
C LYS A 185 2.50 -17.65 13.40
N ASP A 186 1.48 -18.39 13.80
CA ASP A 186 0.78 -19.35 12.92
C ASP A 186 0.02 -18.66 11.77
N LEU A 187 -0.48 -17.44 11.99
CA LEU A 187 -1.11 -16.61 10.94
C LEU A 187 -0.10 -16.09 9.91
N TYR A 188 1.14 -15.79 10.31
CA TYR A 188 2.19 -15.28 9.41
C TYR A 188 2.95 -16.41 8.67
N GLU A 189 3.03 -17.62 9.22
CA GLU A 189 3.64 -18.78 8.51
C GLU A 189 2.76 -19.33 7.36
N MET A 190 1.50 -18.88 7.19
CA MET A 190 0.65 -19.21 6.03
C MET A 190 0.73 -18.19 4.88
N GLU A 191 1.37 -17.03 5.08
CA GLU A 191 1.44 -15.95 4.09
C GLU A 191 2.57 -16.17 3.03
N ASP A 192 3.47 -17.15 3.26
CA ASP A 192 4.64 -17.45 2.40
C ASP A 192 4.41 -18.59 1.39
N VAL A 193 3.17 -19.06 1.22
CA VAL A 193 2.84 -20.09 0.22
C VAL A 193 1.83 -19.56 -0.80
N GLU A 194 2.33 -19.34 -2.03
CA GLU A 194 1.61 -19.11 -3.30
C GLU A 194 0.97 -17.74 -3.59
N LEU A 195 1.74 -16.65 -3.48
CA LEU A 195 1.39 -15.39 -4.15
C LEU A 195 1.64 -15.50 -5.69
N PHE A 196 0.59 -15.77 -6.47
CA PHE A 196 0.44 -15.60 -7.93
C PHE A 196 1.72 -15.58 -8.79
N GLN A 197 2.53 -16.65 -8.75
CA GLN A 197 3.44 -16.91 -9.87
C GLN A 197 2.64 -17.43 -11.05
N LEU A 198 1.96 -16.53 -11.76
CA LEU A 198 1.51 -16.82 -13.11
C LEU A 198 2.76 -17.03 -13.95
N ASP A 199 3.07 -18.30 -14.22
CA ASP A 199 4.19 -18.70 -15.05
C ASP A 199 4.18 -17.91 -16.37
N PHE A 200 5.33 -17.36 -16.75
CA PHE A 200 5.45 -16.61 -17.99
C PHE A 200 5.07 -17.48 -19.20
N GLY A 201 5.29 -18.80 -19.14
CA GLY A 201 4.78 -19.75 -20.13
C GLY A 201 3.25 -19.73 -20.23
N THR A 202 2.55 -19.72 -19.10
CA THR A 202 1.09 -19.60 -19.02
C THR A 202 0.59 -18.26 -19.58
N VAL A 203 1.25 -17.14 -19.25
CA VAL A 203 0.87 -15.81 -19.78
C VAL A 203 1.14 -15.73 -21.29
N ARG A 204 2.28 -16.24 -21.74
CA ARG A 204 2.65 -16.33 -23.14
C ARG A 204 1.67 -17.20 -23.91
N GLU A 205 1.27 -18.34 -23.38
CA GLU A 205 0.26 -19.19 -24.01
C GLU A 205 -1.10 -18.49 -24.02
N ALA A 206 -1.55 -17.97 -22.89
CA ALA A 206 -2.84 -17.32 -22.78
C ALA A 206 -2.95 -16.08 -23.67
N THR A 207 -1.87 -15.36 -23.95
CA THR A 207 -1.87 -14.20 -24.88
C THR A 207 -1.64 -14.57 -26.35
N GLY A 208 -1.47 -15.85 -26.67
CA GLY A 208 -1.12 -16.28 -28.04
C GLY A 208 0.27 -15.80 -28.46
N ASN A 209 1.23 -15.91 -27.54
CA ASN A 209 2.58 -15.38 -27.66
C ASN A 209 2.61 -13.87 -27.91
N PHE A 210 1.74 -13.12 -27.21
CA PHE A 210 1.57 -11.68 -27.40
C PHE A 210 1.26 -11.30 -28.87
N SER A 211 0.39 -12.08 -29.53
CA SER A 211 -0.07 -11.79 -30.89
C SER A 211 -0.76 -10.43 -30.99
N GLU A 212 -0.53 -9.68 -32.07
CA GLU A 212 -1.22 -8.41 -32.32
C GLU A 212 -2.75 -8.59 -32.47
N ASP A 213 -3.23 -9.77 -32.87
CA ASP A 213 -4.67 -10.10 -32.88
C ASP A 213 -5.30 -10.04 -31.48
N ASN A 214 -4.44 -10.16 -30.46
CA ASN A 214 -4.79 -10.06 -29.07
C ASN A 214 -4.49 -8.70 -28.46
N LYS A 215 -3.92 -7.74 -29.19
CA LYS A 215 -3.63 -6.41 -28.65
C LYS A 215 -4.93 -5.64 -28.40
N LEU A 216 -5.14 -5.23 -27.16
CA LEU A 216 -6.24 -4.37 -26.74
C LEU A 216 -5.91 -2.89 -26.94
N GLY A 217 -4.64 -2.52 -26.81
CA GLY A 217 -4.18 -1.14 -26.97
C GLY A 217 -2.75 -0.94 -26.50
N GLN A 218 -2.20 0.25 -26.76
CA GLN A 218 -0.86 0.65 -26.34
C GLN A 218 -0.89 2.09 -25.83
N GLY A 219 -0.35 2.32 -24.63
CA GLY A 219 -0.25 3.64 -24.02
C GLY A 219 1.13 3.87 -23.39
N GLY A 220 1.26 4.94 -22.61
CA GLY A 220 2.52 5.26 -21.89
C GLY A 220 2.98 4.20 -20.87
N PHE A 221 2.13 3.22 -20.57
CA PHE A 221 2.39 2.10 -19.68
C PHE A 221 2.60 0.76 -20.41
N GLY A 222 2.77 0.80 -21.74
CA GLY A 222 3.05 -0.37 -22.56
C GLY A 222 1.84 -0.89 -23.33
N THR A 223 1.99 -2.09 -23.89
CA THR A 223 0.98 -2.77 -24.69
C THR A 223 0.16 -3.72 -23.82
N VAL A 224 -1.15 -3.66 -23.98
CA VAL A 224 -2.10 -4.53 -23.27
C VAL A 224 -2.61 -5.59 -24.25
N TYR A 225 -2.56 -6.86 -23.86
CA TYR A 225 -3.05 -8.00 -24.65
C TYR A 225 -4.24 -8.67 -23.95
N LYS A 226 -5.23 -9.11 -24.72
CA LYS A 226 -6.34 -9.97 -24.30
C LYS A 226 -5.86 -11.41 -24.18
N LEU A 227 -6.49 -12.15 -23.28
CA LEU A 227 -6.30 -13.59 -23.19
C LEU A 227 -7.09 -14.28 -24.32
N ARG A 228 -6.57 -15.39 -24.83
CA ARG A 228 -7.21 -16.26 -25.79
C ARG A 228 -8.51 -16.81 -25.21
N GLU A 229 -9.42 -17.11 -26.12
CA GLU A 229 -10.83 -17.49 -25.94
C GLU A 229 -11.06 -18.80 -25.17
N ASN A 230 -10.20 -19.18 -24.23
CA ASN A 230 -10.30 -20.44 -23.51
C ASN A 230 -9.87 -20.30 -22.04
N HIS A 231 -9.49 -19.11 -21.59
CA HIS A 231 -8.92 -18.92 -20.25
C HIS A 231 -9.54 -17.76 -19.46
N SER A 232 -10.87 -17.71 -19.30
CA SER A 232 -11.43 -17.05 -18.11
C SER A 232 -11.78 -18.11 -17.06
N PRO A 233 -10.82 -18.49 -16.17
CA PRO A 233 -11.08 -19.40 -15.06
C PRO A 233 -12.33 -19.01 -14.26
N SER A 234 -12.54 -17.70 -14.08
CA SER A 234 -13.68 -17.12 -13.35
C SER A 234 -15.03 -17.47 -13.97
N TRP A 235 -15.19 -17.32 -15.29
CA TRP A 235 -16.46 -17.63 -15.96
C TRP A 235 -16.73 -19.13 -15.96
N ARG A 236 -15.69 -19.94 -16.17
CA ARG A 236 -15.80 -21.40 -16.16
C ARG A 236 -16.28 -21.90 -14.80
N LYS A 237 -15.64 -21.46 -13.71
CA LYS A 237 -16.01 -21.81 -12.33
C LYS A 237 -17.42 -21.36 -11.97
N TRP A 238 -17.86 -20.19 -12.45
CA TRP A 238 -19.24 -19.74 -12.31
C TRP A 238 -20.22 -20.68 -13.02
N ASN A 239 -19.94 -21.04 -14.28
CA ASN A 239 -20.80 -21.91 -15.09
C ASN A 239 -20.84 -23.37 -14.59
N GLU A 240 -19.74 -23.86 -14.01
CA GLU A 240 -19.63 -25.20 -13.41
C GLU A 240 -20.31 -25.28 -12.02
N GLY A 241 -20.83 -24.17 -11.50
CA GLY A 241 -21.48 -24.13 -10.18
C GLY A 241 -20.51 -24.18 -9.01
N THR A 242 -19.21 -23.95 -9.26
CA THR A 242 -18.15 -23.89 -8.25
C THR A 242 -17.46 -22.52 -8.16
N PRO A 243 -18.20 -21.40 -8.07
CA PRO A 243 -17.60 -20.05 -8.02
C PRO A 243 -16.82 -19.78 -6.73
N LEU A 244 -17.08 -20.53 -5.66
CA LEU A 244 -16.33 -20.39 -4.41
C LEU A 244 -14.86 -20.84 -4.55
N ASP A 245 -14.54 -21.69 -5.53
CA ASP A 245 -13.17 -22.10 -5.84
C ASP A 245 -12.34 -20.95 -6.44
N MET A 246 -12.99 -19.83 -6.79
CA MET A 246 -12.32 -18.62 -7.25
C MET A 246 -11.83 -17.76 -6.09
N ILE A 247 -12.25 -18.06 -4.86
CA ILE A 247 -11.95 -17.27 -3.68
C ILE A 247 -10.54 -17.62 -3.26
N ASP A 248 -9.67 -16.62 -3.28
CA ASP A 248 -8.35 -16.74 -2.68
C ASP A 248 -8.50 -17.20 -1.22
N PRO A 249 -7.77 -18.25 -0.77
CA PRO A 249 -7.85 -18.74 0.60
C PRO A 249 -7.65 -17.63 1.65
N THR A 250 -6.84 -16.61 1.35
CA THR A 250 -6.60 -15.45 2.24
C THR A 250 -7.81 -14.49 2.32
N LEU A 251 -8.70 -14.51 1.32
CA LEU A 251 -9.90 -13.67 1.24
C LEU A 251 -11.17 -14.40 1.72
N ASN A 252 -11.05 -15.65 2.17
CA ASN A 252 -12.18 -16.46 2.65
C ASN A 252 -12.60 -16.11 4.10
N ILE A 253 -12.79 -14.82 4.37
CA ILE A 253 -13.07 -14.27 5.72
C ILE A 253 -14.57 -13.93 5.89
N GLY A 254 -15.35 -13.98 4.81
CA GLY A 254 -16.76 -13.55 4.80
C GLY A 254 -17.79 -14.69 4.72
N PRO A 255 -19.06 -14.41 5.02
CA PRO A 255 -20.14 -15.37 4.78
C PRO A 255 -20.25 -15.70 3.28
N ARG A 256 -20.38 -16.99 2.95
CA ARG A 256 -20.44 -17.48 1.56
C ARG A 256 -21.43 -16.73 0.68
N SER A 257 -22.58 -16.33 1.23
CA SER A 257 -23.61 -15.58 0.50
C SER A 257 -23.13 -14.21 0.04
N GLU A 258 -22.30 -13.51 0.82
CA GLU A 258 -21.75 -12.22 0.44
C GLU A 258 -20.69 -12.37 -0.64
N ILE A 259 -19.85 -13.40 -0.52
CA ILE A 259 -18.81 -13.63 -1.52
C ILE A 259 -19.42 -14.02 -2.86
N MET A 260 -20.41 -14.92 -2.85
CA MET A 260 -21.21 -15.27 -4.04
C MET A 260 -21.86 -14.05 -4.68
N ARG A 261 -22.34 -13.13 -3.84
CA ARG A 261 -22.96 -11.89 -4.28
C ARG A 261 -21.96 -10.97 -4.95
N CYS A 262 -20.79 -10.77 -4.35
CA CYS A 262 -19.70 -9.99 -4.91
C CYS A 262 -19.22 -10.57 -6.25
N ILE A 263 -19.09 -11.90 -6.35
CA ILE A 263 -18.74 -12.58 -7.60
C ILE A 263 -19.80 -12.31 -8.67
N ASN A 264 -21.09 -12.45 -8.34
CA ASN A 264 -22.18 -12.17 -9.26
C ASN A 264 -22.15 -10.70 -9.75
N ILE A 265 -22.05 -9.74 -8.84
CA ILE A 265 -21.95 -8.31 -9.17
C ILE A 265 -20.74 -8.06 -10.09
N GLY A 266 -19.57 -8.61 -9.75
CA GLY A 266 -18.37 -8.50 -10.57
C GLY A 266 -18.57 -9.02 -12.00
N LEU A 267 -19.22 -10.18 -12.15
CA LEU A 267 -19.54 -10.77 -13.45
C LEU A 267 -20.56 -9.93 -14.25
N VAL A 268 -21.53 -9.30 -13.58
CA VAL A 268 -22.50 -8.41 -14.22
C VAL A 268 -21.86 -7.07 -14.65
N CYS A 269 -20.87 -6.58 -13.91
CA CYS A 269 -20.10 -5.37 -14.27
C CYS A 269 -19.25 -5.51 -15.53
N VAL A 270 -18.82 -6.73 -15.87
CA VAL A 270 -17.93 -7.00 -17.02
C VAL A 270 -18.66 -7.60 -18.22
N GLN A 271 -19.99 -7.48 -18.27
CA GLN A 271 -20.78 -7.97 -19.41
C GLN A 271 -20.41 -7.26 -20.71
N GLU A 272 -20.54 -7.94 -21.84
CA GLU A 272 -20.21 -7.38 -23.15
C GLU A 272 -21.12 -6.22 -23.53
N ASN A 273 -22.43 -6.47 -23.46
CA ASN A 273 -23.43 -5.47 -23.78
C ASN A 273 -23.46 -4.39 -22.70
N GLU A 274 -23.16 -3.16 -23.08
CA GLU A 274 -23.19 -1.99 -22.20
C GLU A 274 -24.56 -1.81 -21.53
N ALA A 275 -25.65 -2.17 -22.21
CA ALA A 275 -27.00 -2.08 -21.67
C ALA A 275 -27.26 -3.08 -20.53
N LEU A 276 -26.45 -4.13 -20.41
CA LEU A 276 -26.53 -5.11 -19.33
C LEU A 276 -25.58 -4.80 -18.17
N ARG A 277 -24.67 -3.83 -18.33
CA ARG A 277 -23.79 -3.38 -17.25
C ARG A 277 -24.58 -2.51 -16.27
N PRO A 278 -24.43 -2.74 -14.96
CA PRO A 278 -25.07 -1.90 -13.96
C PRO A 278 -24.37 -0.55 -13.89
N THR A 279 -25.15 0.50 -13.68
CA THR A 279 -24.62 1.80 -13.26
C THR A 279 -23.97 1.70 -11.89
N MET A 280 -23.02 2.58 -11.57
CA MET A 280 -22.39 2.62 -10.24
C MET A 280 -23.41 2.76 -9.10
N ALA A 281 -24.53 3.46 -9.34
CA ALA A 281 -25.63 3.55 -8.38
C ALA A 281 -26.30 2.19 -8.13
N GLN A 282 -26.55 1.41 -9.20
CA GLN A 282 -27.07 0.05 -9.09
C GLN A 282 -26.07 -0.86 -8.37
N VAL A 283 -24.76 -0.76 -8.65
CA VAL A 283 -23.72 -1.53 -7.95
C VAL A 283 -23.73 -1.23 -6.45
N SER A 284 -23.78 0.05 -6.06
CA SER A 284 -23.87 0.45 -4.65
C SER A 284 -25.12 -0.12 -3.95
N MET A 285 -26.26 -0.09 -4.64
CA MET A 285 -27.50 -0.71 -4.16
C MET A 285 -27.39 -2.23 -4.02
N MET A 286 -26.77 -2.88 -5.01
CA MET A 286 -26.52 -4.33 -5.03
C MET A 286 -25.55 -4.76 -3.94
N LEU A 287 -24.62 -3.91 -3.50
CA LEU A 287 -23.74 -4.21 -2.36
C LEU A 287 -24.44 -3.97 -1.03
N SER A 288 -25.25 -2.90 -0.92
CA SER A 288 -25.79 -2.44 0.36
C SER A 288 -27.14 -3.06 0.76
N ASN A 289 -27.95 -3.54 -0.19
CA ASN A 289 -29.33 -4.00 0.08
C ASN A 289 -29.55 -5.46 -0.35
N TYR A 290 -29.54 -6.41 0.59
CA TYR A 290 -29.69 -7.86 0.38
C TYR A 290 -31.03 -8.33 -0.22
N SER A 291 -32.00 -7.42 -0.37
CA SER A 291 -33.31 -7.75 -0.97
C SER A 291 -33.33 -7.57 -2.50
N VAL A 292 -32.24 -7.06 -3.10
CA VAL A 292 -32.15 -6.86 -4.55
C VAL A 292 -31.83 -8.18 -5.24
N THR A 293 -32.73 -8.63 -6.12
CA THR A 293 -32.49 -9.78 -7.00
C THR A 293 -31.47 -9.39 -8.07
N LEU A 294 -30.32 -10.06 -8.07
CA LEU A 294 -29.29 -9.88 -9.09
C LEU A 294 -29.67 -10.65 -10.36
N ALA A 295 -29.53 -10.00 -11.52
CA ALA A 295 -29.65 -10.68 -12.81
C ALA A 295 -28.54 -11.74 -12.94
N ALA A 296 -28.84 -12.87 -13.58
CA ALA A 296 -27.81 -13.84 -13.89
C ALA A 296 -26.81 -13.22 -14.89
N PRO A 297 -25.49 -13.32 -14.64
CA PRO A 297 -24.53 -12.79 -15.59
C PRO A 297 -24.56 -13.59 -16.89
N SER A 298 -24.39 -12.88 -18.01
CA SER A 298 -24.18 -13.48 -19.32
C SER A 298 -22.68 -13.70 -19.57
N LYS A 299 -22.35 -14.53 -20.57
CA LYS A 299 -20.95 -14.82 -20.93
C LYS A 299 -20.21 -13.49 -21.21
N PRO A 300 -19.09 -13.19 -20.52
CA PRO A 300 -18.37 -11.94 -20.69
C PRO A 300 -17.65 -11.90 -22.04
N ALA A 301 -17.41 -10.67 -22.54
CA ALA A 301 -16.89 -10.34 -23.88
C ALA A 301 -15.52 -10.92 -24.26
N PHE A 302 -14.84 -11.65 -23.37
CA PHE A 302 -13.52 -12.24 -23.63
C PHE A 302 -13.55 -13.43 -24.62
N PHE A 303 -14.57 -13.51 -25.46
CA PHE A 303 -14.75 -14.49 -26.53
C PHE A 303 -15.40 -13.79 -27.72
N MET A 304 -14.63 -13.45 -28.75
CA MET A 304 -15.19 -13.06 -30.05
C MET A 304 -14.44 -13.79 -31.17
N HIS A 305 -14.97 -14.98 -31.44
CA HIS A 305 -15.20 -15.65 -32.72
C HIS A 305 -14.15 -15.38 -33.80
N GLY A 306 -13.15 -16.25 -33.87
CA GLY A 306 -12.50 -16.54 -35.13
C GLY A 306 -13.41 -17.38 -36.03
N GLU A 307 -14.14 -16.76 -36.96
CA GLU A 307 -14.66 -17.46 -38.13
C GLU A 307 -14.52 -16.58 -39.39
N THR A 308 -13.43 -16.80 -40.11
CA THR A 308 -13.40 -16.60 -41.55
C THR A 308 -13.93 -17.89 -42.19
N SER A 309 -15.13 -17.87 -42.76
CA SER A 309 -15.60 -18.91 -43.69
C SER A 309 -16.67 -18.32 -44.62
N ILE A 310 -16.20 -17.77 -45.73
CA ILE A 310 -17.01 -17.50 -46.93
C ILE A 310 -17.51 -18.84 -47.47
N LEU A 311 -18.77 -18.96 -47.90
CA LEU A 311 -19.08 -19.43 -49.26
C LEU A 311 -20.47 -18.93 -49.75
N PRO A 312 -20.64 -18.75 -51.08
CA PRO A 312 -21.70 -17.96 -51.72
C PRO A 312 -22.83 -18.82 -52.32
N LEU A 313 -24.04 -18.27 -52.47
CA LEU A 313 -24.80 -18.30 -53.75
C LEU A 313 -26.12 -17.51 -53.70
N MET A 314 -26.28 -16.65 -54.71
CA MET A 314 -27.48 -16.37 -55.50
C MET A 314 -28.64 -15.50 -54.96
N ASN A 315 -28.65 -14.28 -55.53
CA ASN A 315 -29.76 -13.65 -56.26
C ASN A 315 -31.19 -13.75 -55.70
N ALA A 316 -31.68 -12.61 -55.22
CA ALA A 316 -32.99 -12.11 -55.61
C ALA A 316 -32.85 -10.65 -56.07
N SER A 317 -33.32 -10.42 -57.29
CA SER A 317 -33.30 -9.20 -58.09
C SER A 317 -34.35 -8.15 -57.65
N MET A 318 -34.05 -6.90 -58.01
CA MET A 318 -34.98 -5.78 -58.31
C MET A 318 -35.85 -5.23 -57.18
N LEU A 319 -35.67 -3.94 -56.85
CA LEU A 319 -36.41 -2.84 -57.47
C LEU A 319 -35.68 -1.50 -57.22
N THR A 320 -35.90 -0.59 -58.16
CA THR A 320 -35.23 0.67 -58.52
C THR A 320 -35.74 1.91 -57.78
N GLU A 321 -34.91 2.97 -57.75
CA GLU A 321 -35.18 4.44 -57.89
C GLU A 321 -34.23 5.27 -56.97
N SER A 322 -33.20 5.94 -57.53
CA SER A 322 -33.09 7.40 -57.86
C SER A 322 -33.11 8.32 -56.61
N ASP A 323 -32.34 9.40 -56.44
CA ASP A 323 -31.63 10.30 -57.36
C ASP A 323 -30.60 11.18 -56.59
N GLU A 324 -29.86 12.01 -57.32
CA GLU A 324 -28.76 12.94 -56.93
C GLU A 324 -28.97 13.90 -55.72
N SER A 325 -27.85 14.25 -55.03
CA SER A 325 -27.18 15.57 -55.12
C SER A 325 -26.53 16.11 -53.82
N ARG A 326 -25.39 16.80 -54.05
CA ARG A 326 -24.51 17.66 -53.20
C ARG A 326 -25.18 18.28 -51.95
N THR A 327 -24.49 18.52 -50.82
CA THR A 327 -23.38 19.50 -50.68
C THR A 327 -22.80 19.52 -49.24
N LYS A 328 -21.49 19.81 -49.12
CA LYS A 328 -20.70 20.41 -48.01
C LYS A 328 -19.91 19.50 -47.03
N SER A 329 -18.61 19.36 -47.33
CA SER A 329 -17.48 19.45 -46.36
C SER A 329 -17.23 20.95 -46.01
N PRO A 330 -16.36 21.40 -45.06
CA PRO A 330 -14.99 20.93 -44.66
C PRO A 330 -14.74 20.97 -43.12
N GLN A 331 -13.58 20.76 -42.48
CA GLN A 331 -12.31 20.02 -42.60
C GLN A 331 -11.48 20.38 -41.32
N TRP A 332 -10.38 19.65 -41.06
CA TRP A 332 -9.13 20.07 -40.37
C TRP A 332 -8.90 19.48 -38.96
N SER A 333 -7.75 18.89 -38.57
CA SER A 333 -6.52 18.43 -39.25
C SER A 333 -5.69 17.59 -38.26
N ASN A 334 -4.90 16.65 -38.79
CA ASN A 334 -3.74 16.08 -38.11
C ASN A 334 -2.48 16.87 -38.48
N ASN A 335 -1.62 17.15 -37.52
CA ASN A 335 -0.24 17.59 -37.75
C ASN A 335 0.72 16.64 -37.03
N GLU A 336 1.67 16.11 -37.79
CA GLU A 336 2.80 15.27 -37.41
C GLU A 336 4.06 16.00 -37.91
N VAL A 337 5.06 16.23 -37.06
CA VAL A 337 6.41 16.68 -37.46
C VAL A 337 7.48 16.09 -36.54
N SER A 338 8.56 15.65 -37.20
CA SER A 338 9.76 14.94 -36.76
C SER A 338 10.67 15.64 -35.74
N ILE A 339 11.37 14.80 -34.97
CA ILE A 339 12.54 15.12 -34.13
C ILE A 339 13.80 15.22 -34.99
N SER A 340 14.67 16.20 -34.67
CA SER A 340 16.06 16.29 -35.15
C SER A 340 17.02 16.10 -33.98
N GLU A 341 18.07 15.29 -34.19
CA GLU A 341 19.24 15.15 -33.32
C GLU A 341 20.10 16.42 -33.32
N ILE A 342 20.77 16.70 -32.21
CA ILE A 342 22.10 17.34 -32.12
C ILE A 342 22.75 16.87 -30.80
N ASP A 343 23.96 16.32 -30.92
CA ASP A 343 25.06 16.29 -29.94
C ASP A 343 26.20 17.11 -30.60
N PRO A 344 27.24 17.61 -29.91
CA PRO A 344 27.73 17.23 -28.57
C PRO A 344 27.73 18.35 -27.51
#